data_AF-A0A4R6U875-F1
#
_entry.id   AF-A0A4R6U875-F1
#
_cell.length_a   1.000
_cell.length_b   1.000
_cell.length_c   1.000
_cell.angle_alpha   90.00
_cell.angle_beta   90.00
_cell.angle_gamma   90.00
#
_symmetry.space_group_name_H-M   'P 1'
#
loop_
_entity.id
_entity.type
_entity.pdbx_description
1 polymer ?
#
loop_
_entity_poly.entity_id
_entity_poly.type
_entity_poly.pdbx_seq_one_letter_code
_entity_poly.pdbx_strand_id
1 'polypeptide(L)'
;MFSKKDTGTATKDLRSKTSQRVQSEIAASVEPGATTSSKKPKIWMIVAAVVVVILAVSAIVFANQSKDNPKNAFFKAESAALQEMKDSFDESSGEAWDFQNRLLEEPSKSTLDISASVKGTGEMANDPTFQMLKPILDSSSLSITSGQNYDTEEMYAILDVIVGGTPFLSGEVSQTTEALGIKLPQFYQDYLYVPNDQFGDFARRIDPAYAGPDTVNLMTYFAMDYKALLPTEEEWDHLMTAYGKDYFYENISEEQFTAEDNQPFEQGDVSMDLRNITLQLEPEEVRTLIAGYLEKIKSDETVKSMVERQVTALNESMAQQAQLDPTMAGATINIEEMLSNWETSLDDAIAEVNDRELVLPSLTYTIKVDQDNNIIARNVNFEGEGTMTVVTQDVPTGDDTTSKVFDLQIKPADEASIGLRAETDVSKTEAGQQEVTKVLFNDESTEYTFDIKAIYGEGEEATDSYTLTFNDPNTNTPIIVTMDVASTIDNDAGTANDKIDLSLQADSIAPGMTFGLDLDSSIEITEDIGLPDPSQGTNLAELSDQELQQLMMELQTNASTFMQQFMGGFGAGF
;
A
#
# COMPACT_ATOMS: atom_id res chain seq x y z
N MET A 1 -46.27 3.85 -54.89
CA MET A 1 -46.44 2.42 -55.21
C MET A 1 -45.26 1.68 -54.63
N PHE A 2 -45.46 0.96 -53.51
CA PHE A 2 -44.58 -0.04 -52.83
C PHE A 2 -43.11 0.37 -52.52
N SER A 3 -42.46 0.07 -51.39
CA SER A 3 -42.69 -0.80 -50.23
C SER A 3 -41.74 -0.37 -49.09
N LYS A 4 -42.16 -0.59 -47.84
CA LYS A 4 -41.34 -0.50 -46.61
C LYS A 4 -40.17 -1.51 -46.61
N LYS A 5 -39.07 -1.16 -45.95
CA LYS A 5 -38.36 -2.03 -44.99
C LYS A 5 -37.46 -1.25 -44.04
N ASP A 6 -37.30 -1.83 -42.86
CA ASP A 6 -36.76 -1.34 -41.60
C ASP A 6 -35.28 -0.94 -41.59
N THR A 7 -34.89 -0.13 -40.60
CA THR A 7 -33.78 -0.44 -39.67
C THR A 7 -33.85 0.50 -38.47
N GLY A 8 -34.50 0.02 -37.40
CA GLY A 8 -34.41 0.59 -36.06
C GLY A 8 -33.36 -0.15 -35.23
N THR A 9 -32.50 0.64 -34.58
CA THR A 9 -31.87 0.40 -33.26
C THR A 9 -31.21 -0.95 -32.98
N ALA A 10 -29.88 -1.00 -33.07
CA ALA A 10 -29.04 -2.01 -32.42
C ALA A 10 -27.65 -1.42 -32.07
N THR A 11 -27.57 -0.54 -31.07
CA THR A 11 -26.28 -0.05 -30.53
C THR A 11 -26.28 0.21 -29.02
N LYS A 12 -27.29 -0.27 -28.28
CA LYS A 12 -27.38 -0.02 -26.83
C LYS A 12 -27.17 -1.25 -25.92
N ASP A 13 -26.90 -2.42 -26.47
CA ASP A 13 -26.93 -3.69 -25.71
C ASP A 13 -25.57 -4.44 -25.63
N LEU A 14 -24.48 -3.81 -26.08
CA LEU A 14 -23.12 -4.37 -26.00
C LEU A 14 -22.26 -3.76 -24.88
N ARG A 15 -22.68 -2.65 -24.28
CA ARG A 15 -21.97 -2.04 -23.12
C ARG A 15 -22.48 -2.54 -21.76
N SER A 16 -23.69 -3.10 -21.68
CA SER A 16 -24.25 -3.63 -20.42
C SER A 16 -23.73 -5.03 -20.07
N LYS A 17 -23.46 -5.88 -21.07
CA LYS A 17 -23.00 -7.26 -20.84
C LYS A 17 -21.53 -7.36 -20.41
N THR A 18 -20.66 -6.45 -20.86
CA THR A 18 -19.26 -6.44 -20.42
C THR A 18 -19.13 -5.92 -18.99
N SER A 19 -19.93 -4.90 -18.63
CA SER A 19 -19.96 -4.35 -17.26
C SER A 19 -20.58 -5.33 -16.25
N GLN A 20 -21.58 -6.13 -16.64
CA GLN A 20 -22.16 -7.16 -15.77
C GLN A 20 -21.24 -8.37 -15.57
N ARG A 21 -20.35 -8.67 -16.52
CA ARG A 21 -19.42 -9.80 -16.41
C ARG A 21 -18.24 -9.49 -15.47
N VAL A 22 -17.72 -8.26 -15.55
CA VAL A 22 -16.68 -7.76 -14.62
C VAL A 22 -17.25 -7.62 -13.20
N GLN A 23 -18.51 -7.18 -13.03
CA GLN A 23 -19.14 -7.13 -11.71
C GLN A 23 -19.46 -8.51 -11.13
N SER A 24 -19.77 -9.52 -11.95
CA SER A 24 -19.97 -10.90 -11.46
C SER A 24 -18.67 -11.63 -11.11
N GLU A 25 -17.54 -11.24 -11.70
CA GLU A 25 -16.22 -11.83 -11.40
C GLU A 25 -15.60 -11.23 -10.13
N ILE A 26 -15.86 -9.95 -9.82
CA ILE A 26 -15.45 -9.31 -8.56
C ILE A 26 -16.38 -9.71 -7.39
N ALA A 27 -17.67 -9.92 -7.63
CA ALA A 27 -18.58 -10.37 -6.57
C ALA A 27 -18.36 -11.83 -6.14
N ALA A 28 -17.79 -12.67 -7.02
CA ALA A 28 -17.52 -14.08 -6.73
C ALA A 28 -16.27 -14.29 -5.83
N SER A 29 -15.42 -13.28 -5.63
CA SER A 29 -14.22 -13.39 -4.78
C SER A 29 -14.46 -13.05 -3.30
N VAL A 30 -15.69 -12.67 -2.92
CA VAL A 30 -16.03 -12.21 -1.56
C VAL A 30 -17.25 -12.90 -0.94
N GLU A 31 -17.85 -13.89 -1.61
CA GLU A 31 -18.88 -14.72 -0.97
C GLU A 31 -18.24 -15.94 -0.25
N PRO A 32 -18.32 -16.03 1.09
CA PRO A 32 -17.99 -17.26 1.80
C PRO A 32 -19.08 -18.30 1.49
N GLY A 33 -18.80 -19.19 0.53
CA GLY A 33 -19.64 -20.36 0.25
C GLY A 33 -19.99 -20.66 -1.21
N ALA A 34 -19.49 -19.91 -2.19
CA ALA A 34 -19.68 -20.25 -3.60
C ALA A 34 -18.71 -21.36 -4.03
N THR A 35 -19.16 -22.62 -3.95
CA THR A 35 -18.47 -23.77 -4.54
C THR A 35 -18.54 -23.71 -6.08
N THR A 36 -17.67 -22.90 -6.70
CA THR A 36 -17.45 -22.98 -8.14
C THR A 36 -16.37 -24.02 -8.44
N SER A 37 -16.82 -25.25 -8.64
CA SER A 37 -16.07 -26.30 -9.32
C SER A 37 -15.85 -25.87 -10.78
N SER A 38 -14.69 -25.29 -11.10
CA SER A 38 -14.13 -25.35 -12.45
C SER A 38 -12.63 -25.63 -12.37
N LYS A 39 -12.26 -26.84 -12.77
CA LYS A 39 -10.86 -27.29 -12.89
C LYS A 39 -10.14 -26.48 -13.99
N LYS A 40 -9.08 -25.75 -13.57
CA LYS A 40 -7.89 -25.20 -14.29
C LYS A 40 -7.84 -23.67 -14.54
N PRO A 41 -6.62 -23.06 -14.60
CA PRO A 41 -5.27 -23.67 -14.56
C PRO A 41 -4.42 -23.36 -13.32
N LYS A 42 -3.41 -24.20 -13.16
CA LYS A 42 -2.55 -24.46 -11.99
C LYS A 42 -1.38 -23.46 -11.84
N ILE A 43 -1.55 -22.24 -12.35
CA ILE A 43 -0.47 -21.26 -12.50
C ILE A 43 -0.23 -20.49 -11.20
N TRP A 44 -1.30 -20.17 -10.44
CA TRP A 44 -1.19 -19.43 -9.18
C TRP A 44 -0.42 -20.21 -8.09
N MET A 45 -0.54 -21.53 -8.06
CA MET A 45 0.24 -22.40 -7.15
C MET A 45 1.74 -22.41 -7.50
N ILE A 46 2.08 -22.31 -8.79
CA ILE A 46 3.48 -22.23 -9.23
C ILE A 46 4.07 -20.86 -8.85
N VAL A 47 3.34 -19.77 -9.09
CA VAL A 47 3.75 -18.41 -8.69
C VAL A 47 3.92 -18.28 -7.17
N ALA A 48 2.99 -18.83 -6.38
CA ALA A 48 3.11 -18.86 -4.92
C ALA A 48 4.31 -19.70 -4.46
N ALA A 49 4.57 -20.85 -5.11
CA ALA A 49 5.74 -21.67 -4.82
C ALA A 49 7.07 -20.95 -5.18
N VAL A 50 7.11 -20.15 -6.25
CA VAL A 50 8.31 -19.38 -6.64
C VAL A 50 8.66 -18.31 -5.59
N VAL A 51 7.67 -17.53 -5.15
CA VAL A 51 7.86 -16.47 -4.13
C VAL A 51 8.33 -17.09 -2.82
N VAL A 52 7.73 -18.21 -2.42
CA VAL A 52 8.12 -18.98 -1.25
C VAL A 52 9.57 -19.50 -1.36
N VAL A 53 9.95 -20.11 -2.48
CA VAL A 53 11.30 -20.67 -2.64
C VAL A 53 12.37 -19.58 -2.67
N ILE A 54 12.10 -18.43 -3.31
CA ILE A 54 13.06 -17.31 -3.35
C ILE A 54 13.23 -16.67 -1.96
N LEU A 55 12.15 -16.47 -1.21
CA LEU A 55 12.20 -15.86 0.12
C LEU A 55 12.75 -16.81 1.19
N ALA A 56 12.49 -18.10 1.08
CA ALA A 56 12.77 -19.07 2.14
C ALA A 56 14.12 -19.79 2.02
N VAL A 57 14.93 -19.52 0.99
CA VAL A 57 16.23 -20.20 0.75
C VAL A 57 17.38 -19.64 1.63
N SER A 58 17.11 -18.78 2.60
CA SER A 58 18.15 -18.09 3.36
C SER A 58 18.47 -18.70 4.72
N ALA A 59 19.60 -19.39 4.81
CA ALA A 59 20.11 -19.90 6.07
C ALA A 59 21.00 -18.85 6.77
N ILE A 60 20.46 -18.07 7.72
CA ILE A 60 21.19 -16.98 8.42
C ILE A 60 22.40 -17.44 9.26
N VAL A 61 22.60 -18.74 9.52
CA VAL A 61 23.65 -19.18 10.46
C VAL A 61 24.65 -20.15 9.83
N PHE A 62 25.63 -19.61 9.08
CA PHE A 62 26.78 -20.39 8.57
C PHE A 62 28.15 -19.75 8.80
N ALA A 63 28.39 -19.23 10.01
CA ALA A 63 29.75 -18.83 10.42
C ALA A 63 30.72 -20.03 10.67
N ASN A 64 30.27 -21.30 10.67
CA ASN A 64 31.08 -22.40 11.20
C ASN A 64 31.04 -23.78 10.49
N GLN A 65 30.39 -23.98 9.33
CA GLN A 65 30.49 -25.28 8.63
C GLN A 65 31.60 -25.29 7.55
N SER A 66 32.71 -25.87 7.97
CA SER A 66 34.05 -25.97 7.38
C SER A 66 34.22 -26.72 6.04
N LYS A 67 33.20 -26.81 5.18
CA LYS A 67 33.35 -27.42 3.84
C LYS A 67 33.00 -26.43 2.75
N ASP A 68 33.99 -25.99 2.00
CA ASP A 68 33.79 -25.26 0.75
C ASP A 68 33.19 -26.20 -0.29
N ASN A 69 31.85 -26.29 -0.33
CA ASN A 69 31.11 -26.97 -1.39
C ASN A 69 30.11 -26.00 -2.05
N PRO A 70 29.63 -26.30 -3.26
CA PRO A 70 28.69 -25.43 -3.99
C PRO A 70 27.42 -25.09 -3.20
N LYS A 71 26.85 -26.05 -2.46
CA LYS A 71 25.68 -25.84 -1.61
C LYS A 71 25.92 -24.75 -0.56
N ASN A 72 27.01 -24.84 0.20
CA ASN A 72 27.32 -23.87 1.24
C ASN A 72 27.56 -22.48 0.67
N ALA A 73 28.24 -22.40 -0.49
CA ALA A 73 28.44 -21.14 -1.18
C ALA A 73 27.11 -20.51 -1.64
N PHE A 74 26.18 -21.33 -2.14
CA PHE A 74 24.84 -20.89 -2.55
C PHE A 74 24.05 -20.26 -1.40
N PHE A 75 23.85 -21.03 -0.32
CA PHE A 75 23.07 -20.57 0.83
C PHE A 75 23.71 -19.40 1.56
N LYS A 76 25.05 -19.33 1.58
CA LYS A 76 25.78 -18.18 2.16
C LYS A 76 25.53 -16.90 1.37
N ALA A 77 25.57 -16.97 0.04
CA ALA A 77 25.35 -15.81 -0.81
C ALA A 77 23.91 -15.29 -0.70
N GLU A 78 22.90 -16.17 -0.70
CA GLU A 78 21.50 -15.76 -0.54
C GLU A 78 21.21 -15.21 0.86
N SER A 79 21.82 -15.80 1.90
CA SER A 79 21.71 -15.25 3.25
C SER A 79 22.32 -13.86 3.37
N ALA A 80 23.47 -13.61 2.72
CA ALA A 80 24.10 -12.29 2.75
C ALA A 80 23.21 -11.25 2.05
N ALA A 81 22.65 -11.59 0.88
CA ALA A 81 21.79 -10.68 0.13
C ALA A 81 20.48 -10.34 0.86
N LEU A 82 19.89 -11.26 1.61
CA LEU A 82 18.70 -10.93 2.42
C LEU A 82 19.05 -10.13 3.68
N GLN A 83 20.22 -10.35 4.27
CA GLN A 83 20.69 -9.49 5.36
C GLN A 83 20.88 -8.07 4.85
N GLU A 84 21.50 -7.89 3.68
CA GLU A 84 21.65 -6.59 3.03
C GLU A 84 20.28 -5.94 2.72
N MET A 85 19.30 -6.72 2.25
CA MET A 85 17.93 -6.23 2.05
C MET A 85 17.29 -5.75 3.37
N LYS A 86 17.47 -6.50 4.47
CA LYS A 86 16.98 -6.11 5.80
C LYS A 86 17.69 -4.84 6.27
N ASP A 87 19.01 -4.82 6.22
CA ASP A 87 19.82 -3.68 6.66
C ASP A 87 19.46 -2.42 5.85
N SER A 88 19.25 -2.56 4.54
CA SER A 88 18.80 -1.45 3.67
C SER A 88 17.39 -0.96 4.03
N PHE A 89 16.47 -1.85 4.40
CA PHE A 89 15.13 -1.47 4.85
C PHE A 89 15.19 -0.73 6.20
N ASP A 90 15.97 -1.25 7.15
CA ASP A 90 16.17 -0.63 8.45
C ASP A 90 16.84 0.75 8.31
N GLU A 91 17.81 0.90 7.40
CA GLU A 91 18.46 2.18 7.09
C GLU A 91 17.50 3.18 6.41
N SER A 92 16.70 2.73 5.45
CA SER A 92 15.81 3.63 4.68
C SER A 92 14.50 3.96 5.38
N SER A 93 14.04 3.11 6.29
CA SER A 93 12.67 3.17 6.82
C SER A 93 12.56 2.93 8.32
N GLY A 94 13.63 2.49 8.99
CA GLY A 94 13.62 2.21 10.43
C GLY A 94 13.30 3.45 11.27
N GLU A 95 13.84 4.62 10.92
CA GLU A 95 13.58 5.86 11.67
C GLU A 95 12.11 6.28 11.61
N ALA A 96 11.54 6.29 10.39
CA ALA A 96 10.12 6.59 10.17
C ALA A 96 9.22 5.56 10.85
N TRP A 97 9.62 4.30 10.85
CA TRP A 97 8.92 3.22 11.53
C TRP A 97 8.90 3.40 13.05
N ASP A 98 10.04 3.71 13.65
CA ASP A 98 10.16 3.99 15.08
C ASP A 98 9.33 5.20 15.49
N PHE A 99 9.35 6.27 14.68
CA PHE A 99 8.52 7.44 14.91
C PHE A 99 7.02 7.10 14.87
N GLN A 100 6.58 6.35 13.84
CA GLN A 100 5.20 5.90 13.71
C GLN A 100 4.74 5.04 14.90
N ASN A 101 5.61 4.17 15.42
CA ASN A 101 5.31 3.38 16.61
C ASN A 101 5.09 4.28 17.83
N ARG A 102 5.91 5.31 18.01
CA ARG A 102 5.74 6.25 19.11
C ARG A 102 4.46 7.08 18.99
N LEU A 103 4.00 7.41 17.78
CA LEU A 103 2.70 8.07 17.60
C LEU A 103 1.51 7.23 18.09
N LEU A 104 1.65 5.90 18.14
CA LEU A 104 0.63 4.99 18.67
C LEU A 104 0.68 4.84 20.19
N GLU A 105 1.83 5.10 20.81
CA GLU A 105 2.06 4.91 22.25
C GLU A 105 2.05 6.25 23.03
N GLU A 106 2.38 7.37 22.38
CA GLU A 106 2.54 8.68 23.00
C GLU A 106 1.50 9.69 22.46
N PRO A 107 1.08 10.68 23.28
CA PRO A 107 0.19 11.74 22.81
C PRO A 107 0.85 12.55 21.68
N SER A 108 0.12 12.85 20.62
CA SER A 108 0.67 13.57 19.47
C SER A 108 -0.28 14.62 18.91
N LYS A 109 0.29 15.63 18.26
CA LYS A 109 -0.41 16.66 17.48
C LYS A 109 0.08 16.61 16.06
N SER A 110 -0.81 16.85 15.12
CA SER A 110 -0.46 17.03 13.72
C SER A 110 -1.17 18.22 13.11
N THR A 111 -0.53 18.87 12.14
CA THR A 111 -1.13 19.86 11.26
C THR A 111 -0.84 19.45 9.83
N LEU A 112 -1.88 19.36 9.02
CA LEU A 112 -1.82 19.08 7.59
C LEU A 112 -2.46 20.24 6.83
N ASP A 113 -1.64 20.99 6.10
CA ASP A 113 -2.06 22.03 5.18
C ASP A 113 -2.11 21.47 3.76
N ILE A 114 -3.28 21.55 3.13
CA ILE A 114 -3.52 21.09 1.76
C ILE A 114 -3.84 22.31 0.91
N SER A 115 -3.03 22.57 -0.11
CA SER A 115 -3.33 23.60 -1.11
C SER A 115 -3.34 23.00 -2.52
N ALA A 116 -4.19 23.53 -3.38
CA ALA A 116 -4.34 23.05 -4.74
C ALA A 116 -4.04 24.18 -5.71
N SER A 117 -3.31 23.86 -6.78
CA SER A 117 -3.00 24.81 -7.84
C SER A 117 -3.42 24.26 -9.20
N VAL A 118 -3.77 25.15 -10.13
CA VAL A 118 -4.05 24.76 -11.51
C VAL A 118 -3.31 25.72 -12.44
N LYS A 119 -2.55 25.15 -13.39
CA LYS A 119 -1.85 25.90 -14.44
C LYS A 119 -2.50 25.55 -15.78
N GLY A 120 -2.97 26.57 -16.50
CA GLY A 120 -3.50 26.44 -17.85
C GLY A 120 -2.51 26.97 -18.88
N THR A 121 -2.42 26.31 -20.03
CA THR A 121 -1.62 26.74 -21.18
C THR A 121 -2.52 26.92 -22.42
N GLY A 122 -2.01 27.59 -23.46
CA GLY A 122 -2.70 27.73 -24.74
C GLY A 122 -4.08 28.41 -24.64
N GLU A 123 -5.11 27.76 -25.20
CA GLU A 123 -6.49 28.26 -25.19
C GLU A 123 -7.10 28.28 -23.77
N MET A 124 -6.76 27.30 -22.92
CA MET A 124 -7.28 27.21 -21.54
C MET A 124 -6.82 28.39 -20.67
N ALA A 125 -5.57 28.86 -20.86
CA ALA A 125 -5.07 30.05 -20.17
C ALA A 125 -5.90 31.32 -20.44
N ASN A 126 -6.63 31.34 -21.57
CA ASN A 126 -7.45 32.47 -22.00
C ASN A 126 -8.95 32.26 -21.71
N ASP A 127 -9.35 31.12 -21.14
CA ASP A 127 -10.75 30.89 -20.77
C ASP A 127 -11.16 31.85 -19.63
N PRO A 128 -12.22 32.66 -19.80
CA PRO A 128 -12.64 33.62 -18.78
C PRO A 128 -13.05 32.99 -17.45
N THR A 129 -13.61 31.77 -17.49
CA THR A 129 -14.01 31.03 -16.29
C THR A 129 -12.77 30.55 -15.54
N PHE A 130 -11.78 30.03 -16.27
CA PHE A 130 -10.50 29.64 -15.70
C PHE A 130 -9.77 30.83 -15.05
N GLN A 131 -9.71 31.98 -15.72
CA GLN A 131 -9.09 33.19 -15.17
C GLN A 131 -9.79 33.71 -13.90
N MET A 132 -11.10 33.46 -13.76
CA MET A 132 -11.86 33.83 -12.57
C MET A 132 -11.65 32.85 -11.41
N LEU A 133 -11.58 31.54 -11.69
CA LEU A 133 -11.44 30.51 -10.66
C LEU A 133 -10.00 30.36 -10.17
N LYS A 134 -9.00 30.58 -11.03
CA LYS A 134 -7.59 30.38 -10.70
C LYS A 134 -7.15 31.14 -9.44
N PRO A 135 -7.42 32.45 -9.27
CA PRO A 135 -7.00 33.17 -8.07
C PRO A 135 -7.68 32.66 -6.79
N ILE A 136 -8.91 32.14 -6.89
CA ILE A 136 -9.63 31.58 -5.74
C ILE A 136 -8.94 30.27 -5.34
N LEU A 137 -8.67 29.38 -6.29
CA LEU A 137 -8.00 28.11 -6.04
C LEU A 137 -6.58 28.33 -5.48
N ASP A 138 -5.78 29.18 -6.13
CA ASP A 138 -4.40 29.49 -5.71
C ASP A 138 -4.31 30.15 -4.32
N SER A 139 -5.41 30.74 -3.81
CA SER A 139 -5.45 31.41 -2.50
C SER A 139 -6.26 30.65 -1.45
N SER A 140 -6.75 29.46 -1.80
CA SER A 140 -7.48 28.60 -0.90
C SER A 140 -6.59 27.46 -0.40
N SER A 141 -6.63 27.20 0.90
CA SER A 141 -6.06 26.00 1.50
C SER A 141 -7.03 25.38 2.52
N LEU A 142 -6.82 24.11 2.80
CA LEU A 142 -7.49 23.36 3.85
C LEU A 142 -6.44 23.01 4.89
N SER A 143 -6.57 23.54 6.11
CA SER A 143 -5.73 23.18 7.24
C SER A 143 -6.48 22.21 8.13
N ILE A 144 -5.88 21.07 8.45
CA ILE A 144 -6.39 20.07 9.37
C ILE A 144 -5.41 19.99 10.54
N THR A 145 -5.81 20.46 11.71
CA THR A 145 -5.03 20.27 12.94
C THR A 145 -5.69 19.21 13.80
N SER A 146 -4.98 18.15 14.14
CA SER A 146 -5.50 17.11 15.02
C SER A 146 -4.58 16.88 16.21
N GLY A 147 -5.13 16.29 17.26
CA GLY A 147 -4.36 15.71 18.34
C GLY A 147 -5.00 14.42 18.79
N GLN A 148 -4.18 13.45 19.17
CA GLN A 148 -4.62 12.11 19.56
C GLN A 148 -3.81 11.59 20.74
N ASN A 149 -4.49 10.91 21.66
CA ASN A 149 -3.91 10.18 22.77
C ASN A 149 -4.62 8.83 22.90
N TYR A 150 -3.95 7.75 22.49
CA TYR A 150 -4.52 6.41 22.51
C TYR A 150 -4.71 5.86 23.93
N ASP A 151 -3.85 6.25 24.88
CA ASP A 151 -3.93 5.82 26.29
C ASP A 151 -5.15 6.39 27.01
N THR A 152 -5.49 7.66 26.77
CA THR A 152 -6.65 8.32 27.37
C THR A 152 -7.91 8.25 26.50
N GLU A 153 -7.80 7.69 25.29
CA GLU A 153 -8.85 7.64 24.26
C GLU A 153 -9.40 9.03 23.90
N GLU A 154 -8.52 10.03 23.86
CA GLU A 154 -8.86 11.43 23.59
C GLU A 154 -8.38 11.84 22.19
N MET A 155 -9.21 12.60 21.49
CA MET A 155 -8.81 13.19 20.21
C MET A 155 -9.52 14.50 19.92
N TYR A 156 -8.89 15.35 19.10
CA TYR A 156 -9.58 16.44 18.44
C TYR A 156 -9.12 16.59 17.00
N ALA A 157 -9.96 17.21 16.18
CA ALA A 157 -9.66 17.63 14.82
C ALA A 157 -10.30 18.99 14.56
N ILE A 158 -9.50 19.93 14.07
CA ILE A 158 -9.89 21.26 13.63
C ILE A 158 -9.69 21.30 12.12
N LEU A 159 -10.77 21.62 11.41
CA LEU A 159 -10.81 21.80 9.97
C LEU A 159 -10.99 23.28 9.65
N ASP A 160 -9.97 23.90 9.08
CA ASP A 160 -9.99 25.28 8.65
C ASP A 160 -9.95 25.36 7.12
N VAL A 161 -11.01 25.93 6.53
CA VAL A 161 -10.99 26.37 5.13
C VAL A 161 -10.45 27.79 5.12
N ILE A 162 -9.26 27.98 4.56
CA ILE A 162 -8.56 29.26 4.52
C ILE A 162 -8.72 29.85 3.12
N VAL A 163 -9.11 31.13 3.03
CA VAL A 163 -9.19 31.86 1.75
C VAL A 163 -8.48 33.20 1.92
N GLY A 164 -7.47 33.47 1.09
CA GLY A 164 -6.68 34.71 1.16
C GLY A 164 -5.91 34.85 2.49
N GLY A 165 -5.47 33.74 3.07
CA GLY A 165 -4.70 33.69 4.32
C GLY A 165 -5.52 33.94 5.59
N THR A 166 -6.86 33.92 5.51
CA THR A 166 -7.75 34.02 6.68
C THR A 166 -8.67 32.80 6.75
N PRO A 167 -8.87 32.19 7.95
CA PRO A 167 -9.89 31.15 8.13
C PRO A 167 -11.27 31.68 7.75
N PHE A 168 -11.82 31.12 6.69
CA PHE A 168 -13.15 31.43 6.18
C PHE A 168 -14.23 30.62 6.92
N LEU A 169 -13.97 29.33 7.11
CA LEU A 169 -14.83 28.40 7.84
C LEU A 169 -13.94 27.54 8.74
N SER A 170 -14.33 27.39 9.99
CA SER A 170 -13.63 26.57 10.98
C SER A 170 -14.63 25.61 11.59
N GLY A 171 -14.29 24.33 11.59
CA GLY A 171 -15.05 23.32 12.30
C GLY A 171 -14.13 22.57 13.23
N GLU A 172 -14.60 22.27 14.42
CA GLU A 172 -13.82 21.55 15.41
C GLU A 172 -14.65 20.39 15.94
N VAL A 173 -14.01 19.22 16.04
CA VAL A 173 -14.56 18.01 16.63
C VAL A 173 -13.60 17.57 17.72
N SER A 174 -14.13 17.21 18.89
CA SER A 174 -13.35 16.73 20.02
C SER A 174 -14.05 15.53 20.65
N GLN A 175 -13.30 14.54 21.07
CA GLN A 175 -13.82 13.37 21.77
C GLN A 175 -12.99 13.07 23.02
N THR A 176 -13.69 12.71 24.08
CA THR A 176 -13.17 12.01 25.26
C THR A 176 -13.87 10.67 25.43
N THR A 177 -13.49 9.90 26.44
CA THR A 177 -14.26 8.74 26.92
C THR A 177 -15.68 9.11 27.39
N GLU A 178 -15.92 10.37 27.76
CA GLU A 178 -17.19 10.84 28.32
C GLU A 178 -18.14 11.46 27.29
N ALA A 179 -17.61 12.19 26.30
CA ALA A 179 -18.43 12.96 25.37
C ALA A 179 -17.80 13.18 23.98
N LEU A 180 -18.67 13.33 22.99
CA LEU A 180 -18.35 13.82 21.66
C LEU A 180 -18.84 15.27 21.53
N GLY A 181 -17.94 16.18 21.21
CA GLY A 181 -18.20 17.62 21.03
C GLY A 181 -17.93 18.08 19.60
N ILE A 182 -18.74 19.03 19.14
CA ILE A 182 -18.55 19.74 17.87
C ILE A 182 -18.68 21.23 18.13
N LYS A 183 -17.83 22.03 17.50
CA LYS A 183 -17.88 23.49 17.54
C LYS A 183 -17.77 24.06 16.14
N LEU A 184 -18.67 24.99 15.84
CA LEU A 184 -18.75 25.68 14.56
C LEU A 184 -18.83 27.19 14.83
N PRO A 185 -17.70 27.87 15.15
CA PRO A 185 -17.68 29.22 15.70
C PRO A 185 -18.44 30.27 14.87
N GLN A 186 -18.50 30.06 13.55
CA GLN A 186 -19.22 30.92 12.60
C GLN A 186 -20.74 30.82 12.73
N PHE A 187 -21.26 29.72 13.28
CA PHE A 187 -22.69 29.46 13.41
C PHE A 187 -23.16 29.39 14.87
N TYR A 188 -22.31 28.94 15.79
CA TYR A 188 -22.59 28.84 17.22
C TYR A 188 -21.28 28.91 18.01
N GLN A 189 -21.24 29.75 19.06
CA GLN A 189 -19.99 30.07 19.76
C GLN A 189 -19.53 28.97 20.73
N ASP A 190 -20.48 28.28 21.36
CA ASP A 190 -20.20 27.25 22.36
C ASP A 190 -20.04 25.87 21.70
N TYR A 191 -19.39 24.92 22.40
CA TYR A 191 -19.46 23.52 21.96
C TYR A 191 -20.89 23.03 22.02
N LEU A 192 -21.24 22.19 21.07
CA LEU A 192 -22.40 21.33 21.13
C LEU A 192 -21.89 19.93 21.40
N TYR A 193 -22.29 19.31 22.50
CA TYR A 193 -21.78 17.99 22.86
C TYR A 193 -22.89 17.01 23.18
N VAL A 194 -22.56 15.72 23.06
CA VAL A 194 -23.42 14.59 23.41
C VAL A 194 -22.58 13.68 24.30
N PRO A 195 -23.04 13.35 25.53
CA PRO A 195 -22.43 12.30 26.33
C PRO A 195 -22.40 10.98 25.54
N ASN A 196 -21.27 10.28 25.55
CA ASN A 196 -21.10 9.08 24.74
C ASN A 196 -22.12 7.99 25.10
N ASP A 197 -22.53 7.90 26.37
CA ASP A 197 -23.55 6.97 26.86
C ASP A 197 -24.99 7.32 26.44
N GLN A 198 -25.22 8.54 25.95
CA GLN A 198 -26.52 9.04 25.48
C GLN A 198 -26.56 9.21 23.94
N PHE A 199 -25.47 8.88 23.26
CA PHE A 199 -25.33 9.10 21.82
C PHE A 199 -26.43 8.41 21.00
N GLY A 200 -26.68 7.12 21.25
CA GLY A 200 -27.71 6.37 20.52
C GLY A 200 -29.12 6.90 20.71
N ASP A 201 -29.46 7.30 21.93
CA ASP A 201 -30.77 7.89 22.24
C ASP A 201 -30.94 9.25 21.56
N PHE A 202 -29.89 10.08 21.59
CA PHE A 202 -29.86 11.35 20.86
C PHE A 202 -29.98 11.12 19.34
N ALA A 203 -29.21 10.19 18.77
CA ALA A 203 -29.24 9.87 17.35
C ALA A 203 -30.62 9.38 16.89
N ARG A 204 -31.27 8.49 17.67
CA ARG A 204 -32.65 8.02 17.42
C ARG A 204 -33.70 9.14 17.56
N ARG A 205 -33.41 10.19 18.34
CA ARG A 205 -34.27 11.38 18.44
C ARG A 205 -34.19 12.25 17.19
N ILE A 206 -33.01 12.39 16.59
CA ILE A 206 -32.80 13.15 15.34
C ILE A 206 -33.29 12.36 14.13
N ASP A 207 -32.96 11.08 14.06
CA ASP A 207 -33.38 10.16 13.01
C ASP A 207 -33.99 8.90 13.63
N PRO A 208 -35.34 8.76 13.63
CA PRO A 208 -36.01 7.57 14.15
C PRO A 208 -35.65 6.26 13.43
N ALA A 209 -35.02 6.33 12.25
CA ALA A 209 -34.53 5.17 11.51
C ALA A 209 -33.06 4.83 11.85
N TYR A 210 -32.41 5.58 12.73
CA TYR A 210 -31.03 5.33 13.15
C TYR A 210 -30.89 3.94 13.77
N ALA A 211 -29.98 3.16 13.19
CA ALA A 211 -29.63 1.81 13.61
C ALA A 211 -28.13 1.66 13.92
N GLY A 212 -27.42 2.78 14.09
CA GLY A 212 -26.00 2.80 14.45
C GLY A 212 -25.77 2.51 15.93
N PRO A 213 -24.54 2.76 16.46
CA PRO A 213 -24.18 2.32 17.79
C PRO A 213 -24.84 3.17 18.87
N ASP A 214 -25.07 2.55 20.04
CA ASP A 214 -25.64 3.24 21.20
C ASP A 214 -24.64 4.18 21.89
N THR A 215 -23.34 3.92 21.72
CA THR A 215 -22.22 4.73 22.21
C THR A 215 -21.23 5.04 21.10
N VAL A 216 -20.47 6.13 21.20
CA VAL A 216 -19.45 6.51 20.19
C VAL A 216 -18.07 6.59 20.82
N ASN A 217 -17.08 5.99 20.15
CA ASN A 217 -15.65 6.18 20.45
C ASN A 217 -14.82 6.20 19.13
N LEU A 218 -14.73 7.39 18.54
CA LEU A 218 -13.93 7.73 17.37
C LEU A 218 -12.49 7.22 17.41
N MET A 219 -11.77 7.35 18.53
CA MET A 219 -10.39 6.90 18.60
C MET A 219 -10.24 5.40 18.34
N THR A 220 -11.12 4.58 18.92
CA THR A 220 -11.05 3.14 18.66
C THR A 220 -11.19 2.83 17.17
N TYR A 221 -11.99 3.58 16.39
CA TYR A 221 -12.15 3.30 14.95
C TYR A 221 -10.93 3.65 14.09
N PHE A 222 -10.09 4.58 14.52
CA PHE A 222 -8.88 5.00 13.77
C PHE A 222 -7.60 4.34 14.29
N ALA A 223 -7.67 3.64 15.42
CA ALA A 223 -6.57 2.91 16.03
C ALA A 223 -6.42 1.51 15.41
N MET A 224 -5.83 1.42 14.21
CA MET A 224 -5.30 0.14 13.74
C MET A 224 -3.87 -0.02 14.27
N ASP A 225 -3.63 -1.05 15.08
CA ASP A 225 -2.28 -1.43 15.47
C ASP A 225 -1.58 -2.11 14.27
N TYR A 226 -0.94 -1.29 13.42
CA TYR A 226 -0.19 -1.79 12.26
C TYR A 226 1.01 -2.65 12.67
N LYS A 227 1.55 -2.47 13.88
CA LYS A 227 2.65 -3.30 14.41
C LYS A 227 2.15 -4.71 14.70
N ALA A 228 0.90 -4.86 15.11
CA ALA A 228 0.27 -6.16 15.24
C ALA A 228 0.11 -6.91 13.90
N LEU A 229 0.22 -6.22 12.76
CA LEU A 229 0.12 -6.82 11.42
C LEU A 229 1.46 -7.30 10.84
N LEU A 230 2.60 -6.81 11.33
CA LEU A 230 3.93 -7.21 10.85
C LEU A 230 4.56 -8.30 11.73
N PRO A 231 5.43 -9.16 11.18
CA PRO A 231 6.23 -10.08 11.99
C PRO A 231 7.16 -9.31 12.95
N THR A 232 7.29 -9.81 14.18
CA THR A 232 8.27 -9.33 15.16
C THR A 232 9.69 -9.77 14.79
N GLU A 233 10.71 -9.21 15.42
CA GLU A 233 12.11 -9.66 15.22
C GLU A 233 12.28 -11.15 15.54
N GLU A 234 11.67 -11.64 16.62
CA GLU A 234 11.73 -13.06 17.00
C GLU A 234 11.03 -13.96 15.96
N GLU A 235 9.90 -13.51 15.42
CA GLU A 235 9.19 -14.22 14.35
C GLU A 235 10.00 -14.22 13.06
N TRP A 236 10.65 -13.11 12.70
CA TRP A 236 11.57 -13.03 11.57
C TRP A 236 12.74 -14.00 11.73
N ASP A 237 13.42 -13.99 12.87
CA ASP A 237 14.54 -14.90 13.15
C ASP A 237 14.12 -16.37 13.10
N HIS A 238 12.92 -16.68 13.60
CA HIS A 238 12.32 -18.01 13.50
C HIS A 238 12.06 -18.39 12.04
N LEU A 239 11.41 -17.53 11.25
CA LEU A 239 11.12 -17.80 9.83
C LEU A 239 12.42 -18.08 9.05
N MET A 240 13.45 -17.27 9.25
CA MET A 240 14.73 -17.44 8.55
C MET A 240 15.45 -18.73 8.97
N THR A 241 15.46 -19.03 10.27
CA THR A 241 16.14 -20.22 10.79
C THR A 241 15.38 -21.50 10.45
N ALA A 242 14.10 -21.56 10.79
CA ALA A 242 13.30 -22.77 10.67
C ALA A 242 13.13 -23.19 9.20
N TYR A 243 12.92 -22.23 8.28
CA TYR A 243 12.68 -22.54 6.88
C TYR A 243 13.98 -22.56 6.08
N GLY A 244 14.81 -21.52 6.14
CA GLY A 244 16.05 -21.48 5.37
C GLY A 244 17.06 -22.53 5.80
N LYS A 245 17.40 -22.55 7.09
CA LYS A 245 18.41 -23.48 7.60
C LYS A 245 17.83 -24.87 7.87
N ASP A 246 16.80 -24.97 8.69
CA ASP A 246 16.37 -26.30 9.18
C ASP A 246 15.56 -27.09 8.15
N TYR A 247 15.01 -26.42 7.12
CA TYR A 247 14.25 -27.08 6.06
C TYR A 247 14.98 -27.10 4.71
N PHE A 248 15.15 -25.96 4.04
CA PHE A 248 15.72 -25.93 2.68
C PHE A 248 17.16 -26.43 2.66
N TYR A 249 18.02 -25.93 3.54
CA TYR A 249 19.39 -26.39 3.59
C TYR A 249 19.48 -27.89 3.92
N GLU A 250 18.71 -28.42 4.87
CA GLU A 250 18.81 -29.85 5.22
C GLU A 250 18.19 -30.80 4.17
N ASN A 251 17.13 -30.38 3.47
CA ASN A 251 16.40 -31.26 2.53
C ASN A 251 16.94 -31.22 1.09
N ILE A 252 17.79 -30.26 0.74
CA ILE A 252 18.45 -30.21 -0.57
C ILE A 252 19.85 -30.81 -0.44
N SER A 253 20.12 -31.88 -1.19
CA SER A 253 21.39 -32.59 -1.18
C SER A 253 22.53 -31.79 -1.81
N GLU A 254 23.79 -32.08 -1.42
CA GLU A 254 24.96 -31.44 -2.04
C GLU A 254 25.10 -31.77 -3.54
N GLU A 255 24.57 -32.90 -4.00
CA GLU A 255 24.68 -33.40 -5.38
C GLU A 255 23.83 -32.59 -6.38
N GLN A 256 22.81 -31.89 -5.88
CA GLN A 256 21.95 -31.00 -6.67
C GLN A 256 22.60 -29.65 -6.96
N PHE A 257 23.78 -29.39 -6.40
CA PHE A 257 24.53 -28.17 -6.63
C PHE A 257 25.74 -28.40 -7.51
N THR A 258 25.90 -27.52 -8.50
CA THR A 258 27.11 -27.43 -9.33
C THR A 258 27.70 -26.03 -9.22
N ALA A 259 29.01 -25.91 -9.36
CA ALA A 259 29.70 -24.63 -9.40
C ALA A 259 30.67 -24.60 -10.57
N GLU A 260 30.67 -23.47 -11.28
CA GLU A 260 31.58 -23.20 -12.38
C GLU A 260 32.26 -21.85 -12.12
N ASP A 261 33.57 -21.88 -11.90
CA ASP A 261 34.37 -20.68 -11.64
C ASP A 261 34.79 -20.01 -12.96
N ASN A 262 35.12 -18.71 -12.90
CA ASN A 262 35.64 -17.91 -14.02
C ASN A 262 34.74 -17.96 -15.26
N GLN A 263 33.43 -17.85 -15.03
CA GLN A 263 32.46 -17.75 -16.11
C GLN A 263 32.38 -16.29 -16.56
N PRO A 264 32.64 -15.99 -17.84
CA PRO A 264 32.56 -14.62 -18.33
C PRO A 264 31.11 -14.13 -18.25
N PHE A 265 30.94 -12.94 -17.69
CA PHE A 265 29.69 -12.22 -17.62
C PHE A 265 29.85 -10.89 -18.35
N GLU A 266 28.94 -10.61 -19.29
CA GLU A 266 28.92 -9.35 -20.03
C GLU A 266 27.53 -8.71 -19.91
N GLN A 267 27.50 -7.44 -19.50
CA GLN A 267 26.30 -6.60 -19.50
C GLN A 267 26.69 -5.17 -19.86
N GLY A 268 26.18 -4.69 -21.00
CA GLY A 268 26.61 -3.41 -21.58
C GLY A 268 28.12 -3.42 -21.86
N ASP A 269 28.83 -2.44 -21.31
CA ASP A 269 30.29 -2.32 -21.42
C ASP A 269 31.06 -3.01 -20.28
N VAL A 270 30.36 -3.64 -19.32
CA VAL A 270 30.97 -4.35 -18.21
C VAL A 270 31.21 -5.79 -18.56
N SER A 271 32.45 -6.24 -18.32
CA SER A 271 32.89 -7.62 -18.44
C SER A 271 33.59 -8.02 -17.16
N MET A 272 33.13 -9.09 -16.52
CA MET A 272 33.71 -9.64 -15.30
C MET A 272 33.64 -11.17 -15.28
N ASP A 273 34.56 -11.79 -14.55
CA ASP A 273 34.55 -13.23 -14.33
C ASP A 273 33.79 -13.53 -13.05
N LEU A 274 32.68 -14.26 -13.17
CA LEU A 274 31.81 -14.66 -12.05
C LEU A 274 31.92 -16.14 -11.77
N ARG A 275 31.51 -16.52 -10.57
CA ARG A 275 31.26 -17.91 -10.21
C ARG A 275 29.78 -18.19 -10.35
N ASN A 276 29.41 -19.12 -11.24
CA ASN A 276 28.05 -19.60 -11.33
C ASN A 276 27.86 -20.72 -10.32
N ILE A 277 26.83 -20.63 -9.47
CA ILE A 277 26.43 -21.70 -8.56
C ILE A 277 24.99 -22.05 -8.91
N THR A 278 24.75 -23.30 -9.30
CA THR A 278 23.46 -23.74 -9.82
C THR A 278 22.89 -24.85 -8.96
N LEU A 279 21.69 -24.62 -8.44
CA LEU A 279 20.79 -25.62 -7.89
C LEU A 279 19.92 -26.19 -9.01
N GLN A 280 19.93 -27.51 -9.18
CA GLN A 280 19.02 -28.22 -10.07
C GLN A 280 18.18 -29.20 -9.27
N LEU A 281 16.86 -29.06 -9.40
CA LEU A 281 15.89 -30.00 -8.84
C LEU A 281 15.06 -30.61 -9.96
N GLU A 282 15.02 -31.92 -9.99
CA GLU A 282 14.11 -32.69 -10.83
C GLU A 282 12.67 -32.60 -10.30
N PRO A 283 11.64 -32.87 -11.13
CA PRO A 283 10.24 -32.74 -10.72
C PRO A 283 9.86 -33.46 -9.42
N GLU A 284 10.43 -34.63 -9.14
CA GLU A 284 10.16 -35.38 -7.91
C GLU A 284 10.85 -34.77 -6.67
N GLU A 285 11.96 -34.07 -6.87
CA GLU A 285 12.68 -33.36 -5.82
C GLU A 285 11.96 -32.05 -5.49
N VAL A 286 11.49 -31.33 -6.52
CA VAL A 286 10.57 -30.20 -6.37
C VAL A 286 9.30 -30.63 -5.62
N ARG A 287 8.72 -31.79 -5.99
CA ARG A 287 7.56 -32.35 -5.29
C ARG A 287 7.81 -32.52 -3.80
N THR A 288 8.91 -33.18 -3.46
CA THR A 288 9.28 -33.49 -2.08
C THR A 288 9.52 -32.21 -1.28
N LEU A 289 10.20 -31.23 -1.89
CA LEU A 289 10.52 -29.95 -1.28
C LEU A 289 9.27 -29.09 -1.02
N ILE A 290 8.34 -29.01 -1.99
CA ILE A 290 7.10 -28.25 -1.80
C ILE A 290 6.20 -28.94 -0.77
N ALA A 291 6.01 -30.26 -0.88
CA ALA A 291 5.16 -31.00 0.05
C ALA A 291 5.66 -30.88 1.50
N GLY A 292 6.96 -31.07 1.74
CA GLY A 292 7.50 -30.95 3.08
C GLY A 292 7.51 -29.50 3.60
N TYR A 293 7.65 -28.49 2.73
CA TYR A 293 7.53 -27.09 3.12
C TYR A 293 6.12 -26.78 3.62
N LEU A 294 5.10 -27.22 2.87
CA LEU A 294 3.70 -27.08 3.25
C LEU A 294 3.39 -27.83 4.56
N GLU A 295 3.92 -29.04 4.75
CA GLU A 295 3.80 -29.79 6.01
C GLU A 295 4.46 -29.05 7.19
N LYS A 296 5.62 -28.43 6.95
CA LYS A 296 6.30 -27.63 7.98
C LYS A 296 5.48 -26.42 8.37
N ILE A 297 5.01 -25.61 7.41
CA ILE A 297 4.12 -24.46 7.68
C ILE A 297 2.89 -24.92 8.46
N LYS A 298 2.24 -26.01 8.02
CA LYS A 298 1.03 -26.54 8.65
C LYS A 298 1.24 -26.87 10.13
N SER A 299 2.44 -27.31 10.50
CA SER A 299 2.77 -27.75 11.86
C SER A 299 3.54 -26.72 12.68
N ASP A 300 3.78 -25.53 12.13
CA ASP A 300 4.57 -24.48 12.77
C ASP A 300 3.69 -23.59 13.66
N GLU A 301 3.76 -23.83 14.97
CA GLU A 301 3.00 -23.08 15.96
C GLU A 301 3.40 -21.59 16.02
N THR A 302 4.64 -21.23 15.68
CA THR A 302 5.06 -19.82 15.63
C THR A 302 4.39 -19.10 14.46
N VAL A 303 4.29 -19.76 13.30
CA VAL A 303 3.58 -19.19 12.14
C VAL A 303 2.09 -19.09 12.44
N LYS A 304 1.49 -20.10 13.08
CA LYS A 304 0.09 -20.05 13.54
C LYS A 304 -0.15 -18.88 14.48
N SER A 305 0.69 -18.72 15.51
CA SER A 305 0.54 -17.63 16.47
C SER A 305 0.71 -16.25 15.84
N MET A 306 1.63 -16.13 14.88
CA MET A 306 1.82 -14.90 14.11
C MET A 306 0.54 -14.55 13.33
N VAL A 307 -0.01 -15.50 12.56
CA VAL A 307 -1.25 -15.30 11.79
C VAL A 307 -2.44 -15.00 12.72
N GLU A 308 -2.56 -15.71 13.84
CA GLU A 308 -3.60 -15.47 14.86
C GLU A 308 -3.52 -14.05 15.42
N ARG A 309 -2.33 -13.58 15.77
CA ARG A 309 -2.10 -12.21 16.25
C ARG A 309 -2.54 -11.17 15.22
N GLN A 310 -2.09 -11.32 13.97
CA GLN A 310 -2.43 -10.40 12.88
C GLN A 310 -3.93 -10.35 12.62
N VAL A 311 -4.59 -11.53 12.59
CA VAL A 311 -6.04 -11.61 12.36
C VAL A 311 -6.83 -11.13 13.57
N THR A 312 -6.31 -11.28 14.79
CA THR A 312 -6.91 -10.68 15.99
C THR A 312 -6.92 -9.16 15.89
N ALA A 313 -5.79 -8.55 15.53
CA ALA A 313 -5.73 -7.10 15.32
C ALA A 313 -6.67 -6.62 14.21
N LEU A 314 -6.76 -7.37 13.09
CA LEU A 314 -7.74 -7.08 12.04
C LEU A 314 -9.18 -7.20 12.55
N ASN A 315 -9.50 -8.24 13.31
CA ASN A 315 -10.82 -8.46 13.89
C ASN A 315 -11.23 -7.36 14.86
N GLU A 316 -10.30 -6.91 15.71
CA GLU A 316 -10.54 -5.79 16.62
C GLU A 316 -10.89 -4.54 15.82
N SER A 317 -10.13 -4.23 14.78
CA SER A 317 -10.41 -3.12 13.87
C SER A 317 -11.75 -3.26 13.13
N MET A 318 -12.07 -4.45 12.61
CA MET A 318 -13.33 -4.72 11.93
C MET A 318 -14.53 -4.68 12.88
N ALA A 319 -14.40 -5.19 14.10
CA ALA A 319 -15.43 -5.15 15.12
C ALA A 319 -15.75 -3.71 15.54
N GLN A 320 -14.74 -2.84 15.55
CA GLN A 320 -14.94 -1.40 15.72
C GLN A 320 -15.69 -0.83 14.50
N GLN A 321 -15.24 -1.06 13.26
CA GLN A 321 -15.94 -0.54 12.07
C GLN A 321 -17.40 -1.02 11.95
N ALA A 322 -17.69 -2.26 12.33
CA ALA A 322 -19.04 -2.83 12.35
C ALA A 322 -20.01 -2.13 13.30
N GLN A 323 -19.50 -1.36 14.27
CA GLN A 323 -20.36 -0.50 15.08
C GLN A 323 -20.90 0.68 14.27
N LEU A 324 -20.12 1.27 13.37
CA LEU A 324 -20.53 2.41 12.53
C LEU A 324 -21.38 1.99 11.34
N ASP A 325 -21.09 0.81 10.79
CA ASP A 325 -21.87 0.20 9.72
C ASP A 325 -22.40 -1.17 10.15
N PRO A 326 -23.66 -1.24 10.62
CA PRO A 326 -24.30 -2.50 11.00
C PRO A 326 -24.34 -3.54 9.88
N THR A 327 -24.12 -3.15 8.60
CA THR A 327 -24.02 -4.11 7.50
C THR A 327 -22.70 -4.91 7.52
N MET A 328 -21.70 -4.41 8.24
CA MET A 328 -20.43 -5.10 8.51
C MET A 328 -20.49 -5.97 9.78
N ALA A 329 -21.62 -5.96 10.51
CA ALA A 329 -21.80 -6.79 11.70
C ALA A 329 -21.72 -8.28 11.33
N GLY A 330 -20.78 -8.99 11.95
CA GLY A 330 -20.48 -10.39 11.67
C GLY A 330 -19.41 -10.62 10.60
N ALA A 331 -18.76 -9.57 10.10
CA ALA A 331 -17.60 -9.68 9.21
C ALA A 331 -16.29 -10.05 9.93
N THR A 332 -16.35 -10.30 11.25
CA THR A 332 -15.19 -10.80 12.01
C THR A 332 -14.82 -12.20 11.52
N ILE A 333 -13.53 -12.41 11.30
CA ILE A 333 -12.96 -13.70 10.92
C ILE A 333 -12.98 -14.60 12.15
N ASN A 334 -13.69 -15.72 12.09
CA ASN A 334 -13.58 -16.76 13.12
C ASN A 334 -12.18 -17.38 13.02
N ILE A 335 -11.28 -17.03 13.94
CA ILE A 335 -9.88 -17.45 13.93
C ILE A 335 -9.75 -18.98 13.96
N GLU A 336 -10.53 -19.67 14.79
CA GLU A 336 -10.48 -21.14 14.88
C GLU A 336 -10.92 -21.78 13.56
N GLU A 337 -11.98 -21.27 12.95
CA GLU A 337 -12.45 -21.73 11.63
C GLU A 337 -11.45 -21.41 10.52
N MET A 338 -10.86 -20.21 10.53
CA MET A 338 -9.85 -19.80 9.56
C MET A 338 -8.60 -20.67 9.67
N LEU A 339 -8.07 -20.89 10.88
CA LEU A 339 -6.91 -21.76 11.10
C LEU A 339 -7.22 -23.21 10.70
N SER A 340 -8.41 -23.71 11.02
CA SER A 340 -8.87 -25.03 10.57
C SER A 340 -9.00 -25.13 9.04
N ASN A 341 -9.55 -24.10 8.39
CA ASN A 341 -9.65 -24.02 6.94
C ASN A 341 -8.28 -23.88 6.28
N TRP A 342 -7.35 -23.17 6.90
CA TRP A 342 -5.97 -23.06 6.47
C TRP A 342 -5.27 -24.41 6.55
N GLU A 343 -5.38 -25.14 7.66
CA GLU A 343 -4.84 -26.49 7.80
C GLU A 343 -5.43 -27.45 6.76
N THR A 344 -6.75 -27.36 6.52
CA THR A 344 -7.44 -28.15 5.49
C THR A 344 -6.96 -27.78 4.08
N SER A 345 -6.78 -26.48 3.80
CA SER A 345 -6.27 -26.01 2.50
C SER A 345 -4.83 -26.45 2.26
N LEU A 346 -4.00 -26.47 3.32
CA LEU A 346 -2.66 -27.02 3.26
C LEU A 346 -2.69 -28.54 3.04
N ASP A 347 -3.60 -29.28 3.69
CA ASP A 347 -3.78 -30.71 3.44
C ASP A 347 -4.18 -30.99 1.99
N ASP A 348 -5.12 -30.22 1.45
CA ASP A 348 -5.54 -30.32 0.05
C ASP A 348 -4.39 -29.98 -0.90
N ALA A 349 -3.61 -28.93 -0.60
CA ALA A 349 -2.44 -28.57 -1.39
C ALA A 349 -1.34 -29.63 -1.31
N ILE A 350 -1.06 -30.21 -0.14
CA ILE A 350 -0.12 -31.32 0.05
C ILE A 350 -0.60 -32.56 -0.73
N ALA A 351 -1.89 -32.87 -0.68
CA ALA A 351 -2.48 -33.98 -1.42
C ALA A 351 -2.38 -33.76 -2.94
N GLU A 352 -2.63 -32.54 -3.43
CA GLU A 352 -2.48 -32.19 -4.84
C GLU A 352 -1.02 -32.25 -5.29
N VAL A 353 -0.09 -31.69 -4.50
CA VAL A 353 1.35 -31.76 -4.78
C VAL A 353 1.83 -33.22 -4.76
N ASN A 354 1.26 -34.09 -3.92
CA ASN A 354 1.61 -35.51 -3.90
C ASN A 354 0.88 -36.34 -4.97
N ASP A 355 -0.09 -35.77 -5.69
CA ASP A 355 -0.77 -36.45 -6.78
C ASP A 355 0.21 -36.70 -7.94
N ARG A 356 0.42 -37.96 -8.27
CA ARG A 356 1.32 -38.37 -9.36
C ARG A 356 0.80 -38.00 -10.75
N GLU A 357 -0.49 -37.66 -10.87
CA GLU A 357 -1.04 -37.10 -12.11
C GLU A 357 -0.64 -35.62 -12.30
N LEU A 358 -0.24 -34.92 -11.24
CA LEU A 358 0.35 -33.59 -11.33
C LEU A 358 1.79 -33.70 -11.81
N VAL A 359 2.06 -33.23 -13.03
CA VAL A 359 3.41 -33.06 -13.54
C VAL A 359 3.93 -31.72 -13.03
N LEU A 360 4.91 -31.76 -12.12
CA LEU A 360 5.60 -30.57 -11.63
C LEU A 360 6.75 -30.20 -12.58
N PRO A 361 7.09 -28.92 -12.69
CA PRO A 361 8.26 -28.50 -13.45
C PRO A 361 9.55 -28.93 -12.75
N SER A 362 10.64 -29.07 -13.51
CA SER A 362 11.99 -29.01 -12.96
C SER A 362 12.31 -27.57 -12.55
N LEU A 363 13.22 -27.40 -11.60
CA LEU A 363 13.73 -26.10 -11.17
C LEU A 363 15.22 -26.03 -11.45
N THR A 364 15.65 -24.98 -12.14
CA THR A 364 17.05 -24.56 -12.20
C THR A 364 17.17 -23.18 -11.59
N TYR A 365 17.93 -23.06 -10.51
CA TYR A 365 18.24 -21.78 -9.86
C TYR A 365 19.74 -21.55 -9.91
N THR A 366 20.17 -20.65 -10.79
CA THR A 366 21.55 -20.20 -10.88
C THR A 366 21.71 -18.84 -10.23
N ILE A 367 22.63 -18.74 -9.27
CA ILE A 367 23.19 -17.46 -8.83
C ILE A 367 24.55 -17.26 -9.48
N LYS A 368 24.86 -16.01 -9.81
CA LYS A 368 26.20 -15.60 -10.25
C LYS A 368 26.78 -14.68 -9.20
N VAL A 369 27.90 -15.09 -8.63
CA VAL A 369 28.55 -14.35 -7.55
C VAL A 369 29.92 -13.83 -7.95
N ASP A 370 30.28 -12.67 -7.42
CA ASP A 370 31.61 -12.08 -7.58
C ASP A 370 32.66 -12.74 -6.65
N GLN A 371 33.85 -12.14 -6.57
CA GLN A 371 34.94 -12.64 -5.72
C GLN A 371 34.66 -12.51 -4.21
N ASP A 372 33.80 -11.57 -3.83
CA ASP A 372 33.40 -11.31 -2.44
C ASP A 372 32.17 -12.15 -2.03
N ASN A 373 31.58 -12.88 -2.99
CA ASN A 373 30.35 -13.67 -2.89
C ASN A 373 29.06 -12.84 -2.88
N ASN A 374 29.09 -11.61 -3.39
CA ASN A 374 27.88 -10.84 -3.63
C ASN A 374 27.17 -11.39 -4.86
N ILE A 375 25.83 -11.44 -4.82
CA ILE A 375 25.03 -11.93 -5.94
C ILE A 375 24.86 -10.81 -6.97
N ILE A 376 25.47 -10.99 -8.14
CA ILE A 376 25.37 -10.07 -9.28
C ILE A 376 24.16 -10.38 -10.15
N ALA A 377 23.77 -11.66 -10.23
CA ALA A 377 22.58 -12.07 -10.96
C ALA A 377 21.97 -13.36 -10.42
N ARG A 378 20.63 -13.43 -10.46
CA ARG A 378 19.83 -14.62 -10.22
C ARG A 378 19.10 -14.99 -11.50
N ASN A 379 19.03 -16.28 -11.79
CA ASN A 379 18.17 -16.82 -12.83
C ASN A 379 17.47 -18.05 -12.27
N VAL A 380 16.16 -17.93 -12.07
CA VAL A 380 15.28 -18.99 -11.61
C VAL A 380 14.42 -19.42 -12.79
N ASN A 381 14.57 -20.66 -13.23
CA ASN A 381 13.87 -21.21 -14.37
C ASN A 381 13.09 -22.46 -13.96
N PHE A 382 11.80 -22.47 -14.25
CA PHE A 382 10.93 -23.62 -14.11
C PHE A 382 10.57 -24.15 -15.49
N GLU A 383 10.85 -25.44 -15.75
CA GLU A 383 10.56 -26.07 -17.04
C GLU A 383 9.63 -27.27 -16.87
N GLY A 384 8.49 -27.26 -17.57
CA GLY A 384 7.50 -28.33 -17.55
C GLY A 384 6.57 -28.27 -18.76
N GLU A 385 5.25 -28.36 -18.54
CA GLU A 385 4.28 -28.11 -19.62
C GLU A 385 4.37 -26.66 -20.14
N GLY A 386 4.75 -25.70 -19.29
CA GLY A 386 5.13 -24.34 -19.67
C GLY A 386 6.51 -23.97 -19.10
N THR A 387 6.91 -22.72 -19.30
CA THR A 387 8.15 -22.18 -18.72
C THR A 387 7.85 -20.92 -17.90
N MET A 388 8.51 -20.80 -16.76
CA MET A 388 8.55 -19.55 -15.99
C MET A 388 10.00 -19.21 -15.71
N THR A 389 10.39 -17.97 -15.99
CA THR A 389 11.74 -17.49 -15.74
C THR A 389 11.66 -16.21 -14.92
N VAL A 390 12.45 -16.15 -13.85
CA VAL A 390 12.69 -14.94 -13.05
C VAL A 390 14.17 -14.63 -13.11
N VAL A 391 14.52 -13.47 -13.65
CA VAL A 391 15.88 -12.97 -13.66
C VAL A 391 15.94 -11.73 -12.79
N THR A 392 16.90 -11.70 -11.87
CA THR A 392 17.29 -10.45 -11.20
C THR A 392 18.75 -10.17 -11.43
N GLN A 393 19.12 -8.91 -11.59
CA GLN A 393 20.51 -8.49 -11.75
C GLN A 393 20.76 -7.24 -10.93
N ASP A 394 21.95 -7.15 -10.36
CA ASP A 394 22.46 -5.97 -9.68
C ASP A 394 23.93 -5.83 -10.08
N VAL A 395 24.19 -5.05 -11.14
CA VAL A 395 25.48 -5.02 -11.83
C VAL A 395 26.13 -3.65 -11.68
N PRO A 396 27.28 -3.55 -11.00
CA PRO A 396 28.08 -2.34 -11.01
C PRO A 396 28.54 -2.01 -12.43
N THR A 397 28.15 -0.85 -12.95
CA THR A 397 28.48 -0.37 -14.31
C THR A 397 29.59 0.69 -14.35
N GLY A 398 30.03 1.16 -13.18
CA GLY A 398 31.07 2.17 -12.99
C GLY A 398 31.35 2.41 -11.51
N ASP A 399 32.16 3.43 -11.18
CA ASP A 399 32.54 3.72 -9.79
C ASP A 399 31.34 4.11 -8.90
N ASP A 400 30.29 4.68 -9.48
CA ASP A 400 29.08 5.15 -8.78
C ASP A 400 27.79 4.88 -9.59
N THR A 401 27.81 3.88 -10.46
CA THR A 401 26.65 3.53 -11.28
C THR A 401 26.38 2.04 -11.24
N THR A 402 25.11 1.68 -11.19
CA THR A 402 24.63 0.31 -11.06
C THR A 402 23.44 0.10 -11.97
N SER A 403 23.38 -1.02 -12.68
CA SER A 403 22.24 -1.41 -13.50
C SER A 403 21.54 -2.59 -12.84
N LYS A 404 20.27 -2.39 -12.48
CA LYS A 404 19.41 -3.40 -11.87
C LYS A 404 18.38 -3.88 -12.89
N VAL A 405 18.11 -5.17 -12.91
CA VAL A 405 17.10 -5.76 -13.78
C VAL A 405 16.23 -6.68 -12.97
N PHE A 406 14.92 -6.62 -13.20
CA PHE A 406 13.95 -7.63 -12.80
C PHE A 406 13.19 -8.06 -14.06
N ASP A 407 13.21 -9.34 -14.41
CA ASP A 407 12.51 -9.86 -15.59
C ASP A 407 11.77 -11.15 -15.21
N LEU A 408 10.45 -11.07 -15.18
CA LEU A 408 9.54 -12.19 -15.00
C LEU A 408 8.89 -12.52 -16.35
N GLN A 409 9.08 -13.75 -16.81
CA GLN A 409 8.44 -14.27 -18.01
C GLN A 409 7.68 -15.55 -17.68
N ILE A 410 6.41 -15.61 -18.05
CA ILE A 410 5.55 -16.78 -17.92
C ILE A 410 5.07 -17.15 -19.31
N LYS A 411 5.33 -18.39 -19.72
CA LYS A 411 4.91 -18.93 -21.01
C LYS A 411 4.21 -20.27 -20.79
N PRO A 412 2.87 -20.28 -20.74
CA PRO A 412 2.12 -21.53 -20.69
C PRO A 412 2.27 -22.32 -22.00
N ALA A 413 1.98 -23.63 -21.96
CA ALA A 413 2.17 -24.55 -23.09
C ALA A 413 1.51 -24.09 -24.40
N ASP A 414 0.29 -23.58 -24.29
CA ASP A 414 -0.63 -23.30 -25.40
C ASP A 414 -1.21 -21.87 -25.35
N GLU A 415 -0.64 -20.98 -24.54
CA GLU A 415 -1.10 -19.60 -24.35
C GLU A 415 0.02 -18.61 -24.67
N ALA A 416 -0.33 -17.34 -24.85
CA ALA A 416 0.69 -16.33 -25.10
C ALA A 416 1.51 -16.05 -23.83
N SER A 417 2.73 -15.54 -24.03
CA SER A 417 3.62 -15.20 -22.93
C SER A 417 3.17 -13.93 -22.24
N ILE A 418 3.16 -13.96 -20.91
CA ILE A 418 3.01 -12.77 -20.06
C ILE A 418 4.40 -12.42 -19.54
N GLY A 419 4.77 -11.14 -19.63
CA GLY A 419 6.07 -10.65 -19.20
C GLY A 419 5.97 -9.38 -18.38
N LEU A 420 6.79 -9.28 -17.34
CA LEU A 420 7.03 -8.04 -16.60
C LEU A 420 8.55 -7.85 -16.51
N ARG A 421 9.05 -6.78 -17.09
CA ARG A 421 10.48 -6.44 -17.04
C ARG A 421 10.64 -5.02 -16.51
N ALA A 422 11.44 -4.85 -15.47
CA ALA A 422 11.88 -3.56 -14.96
C ALA A 422 13.41 -3.47 -15.14
N GLU A 423 13.88 -2.39 -15.74
CA GLU A 423 15.30 -2.06 -15.85
C GLU A 423 15.53 -0.73 -15.14
N THR A 424 16.40 -0.72 -14.14
CA THR A 424 16.69 0.45 -13.31
C THR A 424 18.16 0.79 -13.42
N ASP A 425 18.47 1.97 -13.92
CA ASP A 425 19.82 2.52 -13.87
C ASP A 425 19.94 3.46 -12.67
N VAL A 426 20.84 3.12 -11.75
CA VAL A 426 21.20 3.89 -10.56
C VAL A 426 22.50 4.62 -10.83
N SER A 427 22.56 5.90 -10.47
CA SER A 427 23.75 6.73 -10.64
C SER A 427 23.86 7.77 -9.54
N LYS A 428 25.07 7.98 -9.00
CA LYS A 428 25.33 9.13 -8.13
C LYS A 428 25.42 10.41 -8.95
N THR A 429 24.81 11.46 -8.45
CA THR A 429 24.76 12.80 -9.05
C THR A 429 25.21 13.84 -8.02
N GLU A 430 25.45 15.08 -8.44
CA GLU A 430 25.73 16.18 -7.51
C GLU A 430 24.57 16.46 -6.53
N ALA A 431 23.35 16.03 -6.87
CA ALA A 431 22.14 16.21 -6.07
C ALA A 431 21.84 15.04 -5.12
N GLY A 432 22.63 13.95 -5.19
CA GLY A 432 22.37 12.69 -4.49
C GLY A 432 22.24 11.52 -5.46
N GLN A 433 21.41 10.51 -5.19
CA GLN A 433 21.26 9.33 -6.03
C GLN A 433 20.11 9.48 -7.03
N GLN A 434 20.35 9.19 -8.30
CA GLN A 434 19.30 9.16 -9.33
C GLN A 434 19.04 7.73 -9.77
N GLU A 435 17.77 7.34 -9.82
CA GLU A 435 17.29 6.08 -10.37
C GLU A 435 16.36 6.33 -11.56
N VAL A 436 16.59 5.63 -12.66
CA VAL A 436 15.73 5.67 -13.84
C VAL A 436 15.27 4.25 -14.12
N THR A 437 14.00 3.97 -13.83
CA THR A 437 13.37 2.67 -13.99
C THR A 437 12.43 2.68 -15.19
N LYS A 438 12.65 1.76 -16.12
CA LYS A 438 11.72 1.48 -17.21
C LYS A 438 11.02 0.15 -16.95
N VAL A 439 9.70 0.17 -16.83
CA VAL A 439 8.86 -1.02 -16.64
C VAL A 439 8.13 -1.33 -17.95
N LEU A 440 8.32 -2.54 -18.45
CA LEU A 440 7.61 -3.11 -19.58
C LEU A 440 6.71 -4.22 -19.10
N PHE A 441 5.42 -4.08 -19.34
CA PHE A 441 4.45 -5.15 -19.15
C PHE A 441 3.93 -5.62 -20.51
N ASN A 442 4.10 -6.91 -20.76
CA ASN A 442 3.70 -7.57 -22.00
C ASN A 442 2.57 -8.55 -21.70
N ASP A 443 1.41 -8.30 -22.30
CA ASP A 443 0.27 -9.20 -22.37
C ASP A 443 0.01 -9.58 -23.84
N GLU A 444 -0.76 -10.63 -24.12
CA GLU A 444 -0.88 -11.38 -25.39
C GLU A 444 -0.92 -10.54 -26.67
N SER A 445 -1.35 -9.27 -26.59
CA SER A 445 -1.49 -8.35 -27.72
C SER A 445 -0.98 -6.92 -27.47
N THR A 446 -0.56 -6.57 -26.26
CA THR A 446 -0.27 -5.18 -25.88
C THR A 446 0.96 -5.10 -24.98
N GLU A 447 1.87 -4.19 -25.34
CA GLU A 447 3.01 -3.78 -24.51
C GLU A 447 2.65 -2.45 -23.84
N TYR A 448 2.77 -2.38 -22.53
CA TYR A 448 2.63 -1.17 -21.73
C TYR A 448 4.00 -0.77 -21.21
N THR A 449 4.35 0.52 -21.32
CA THR A 449 5.61 1.06 -20.81
C THR A 449 5.35 2.15 -19.79
N PHE A 450 6.03 2.04 -18.65
CA PHE A 450 6.07 3.03 -17.60
C PHE A 450 7.52 3.47 -17.41
N ASP A 451 7.76 4.77 -17.38
CA ASP A 451 9.07 5.30 -17.01
C ASP A 451 8.95 5.97 -15.64
N ILE A 452 9.79 5.58 -14.71
CA ILE A 452 9.87 6.13 -13.36
C ILE A 452 11.26 6.72 -13.22
N LYS A 453 11.34 8.00 -12.87
CA LYS A 453 12.58 8.65 -12.49
C LYS A 453 12.47 9.05 -11.02
N ALA A 454 13.39 8.59 -10.19
CA ALA A 454 13.57 9.03 -8.81
C ALA A 454 14.91 9.76 -8.66
N ILE A 455 14.94 10.82 -7.88
CA ILE A 455 16.15 11.51 -7.45
C ILE A 455 16.04 11.59 -5.93
N TYR A 456 16.94 10.92 -5.23
CA TYR A 456 17.06 10.95 -3.79
C TYR A 456 18.05 12.03 -3.39
N GLY A 457 17.58 13.00 -2.63
CA GLY A 457 18.39 14.13 -2.18
C GLY A 457 19.38 13.70 -1.09
N GLU A 458 20.58 14.28 -1.05
CA GLU A 458 21.52 14.07 0.06
C GLU A 458 21.42 15.20 1.12
N GLY A 459 21.14 14.81 2.38
CA GLY A 459 21.13 15.70 3.56
C GLY A 459 19.77 15.78 4.27
N GLU A 460 19.74 16.32 5.49
CA GLU A 460 18.54 16.38 6.34
C GLU A 460 17.37 17.17 5.72
N GLU A 461 17.63 18.19 4.90
CA GLU A 461 16.59 19.00 4.23
C GLU A 461 16.47 18.70 2.74
N ALA A 462 16.99 17.56 2.29
CA ALA A 462 17.00 17.24 0.88
C ALA A 462 15.60 16.84 0.38
N THR A 463 15.32 17.13 -0.88
CA THR A 463 14.04 16.82 -1.52
C THR A 463 14.23 15.64 -2.46
N ASP A 464 13.41 14.61 -2.26
CA ASP A 464 13.29 13.49 -3.16
C ASP A 464 12.30 13.82 -4.28
N SER A 465 12.72 13.69 -5.53
CA SER A 465 11.90 14.01 -6.70
C SER A 465 11.56 12.73 -7.47
N TYR A 466 10.26 12.49 -7.66
CA TYR A 466 9.72 11.36 -8.40
C TYR A 466 8.99 11.86 -9.65
N THR A 467 9.20 11.20 -10.78
CA THR A 467 8.47 11.44 -12.03
C THR A 467 8.02 10.11 -12.61
N LEU A 468 6.72 9.87 -12.62
CA LEU A 468 6.09 8.74 -13.28
C LEU A 468 5.52 9.20 -14.63
N THR A 469 5.94 8.55 -15.71
CA THR A 469 5.42 8.75 -17.05
C THR A 469 4.75 7.48 -17.54
N PHE A 470 3.44 7.55 -17.74
CA PHE A 470 2.67 6.48 -18.36
C PHE A 470 2.49 6.75 -19.84
N ASN A 471 2.99 5.86 -20.69
CA ASN A 471 2.85 5.94 -22.14
C ASN A 471 1.67 5.06 -22.60
N ASP A 472 0.51 5.67 -22.88
CA ASP A 472 -0.64 4.94 -23.42
C ASP A 472 -0.42 4.57 -24.90
N PRO A 473 -0.38 3.27 -25.24
CA PRO A 473 -0.12 2.81 -26.61
C PRO A 473 -1.21 3.23 -27.61
N ASN A 474 -2.42 3.60 -27.15
CA ASN A 474 -3.54 3.98 -28.01
C ASN A 474 -3.58 5.47 -28.34
N THR A 475 -3.22 6.33 -27.38
CA THR A 475 -3.32 7.78 -27.52
C THR A 475 -1.98 8.44 -27.83
N ASN A 476 -0.86 7.74 -27.60
CA ASN A 476 0.50 8.26 -27.83
C ASN A 476 0.75 9.62 -27.14
N THR A 477 0.01 9.88 -26.06
CA THR A 477 0.09 11.11 -25.25
C THR A 477 0.38 10.67 -23.81
N PRO A 478 1.54 11.01 -23.24
CA PRO A 478 1.89 10.54 -21.91
C PRO A 478 1.03 11.20 -20.83
N ILE A 479 0.76 10.45 -19.77
CA ILE A 479 0.32 11.00 -18.48
C ILE A 479 1.55 11.10 -17.60
N ILE A 480 1.83 12.30 -17.08
CA ILE A 480 3.02 12.57 -16.25
C ILE A 480 2.54 12.95 -14.85
N VAL A 481 3.05 12.25 -13.85
CA VAL A 481 2.89 12.59 -12.43
C VAL A 481 4.27 12.91 -11.89
N THR A 482 4.44 14.12 -11.35
CA THR A 482 5.63 14.52 -10.61
C THR A 482 5.29 14.64 -9.14
N MET A 483 6.19 14.25 -8.26
CA MET A 483 6.03 14.36 -6.81
C MET A 483 7.38 14.71 -6.22
N ASP A 484 7.46 15.85 -5.54
CA ASP A 484 8.63 16.23 -4.75
C ASP A 484 8.28 16.03 -3.27
N VAL A 485 9.14 15.35 -2.52
CA VAL A 485 8.94 15.01 -1.10
C VAL A 485 10.16 15.48 -0.32
N ALA A 486 9.97 16.39 0.62
CA ALA A 486 10.98 16.74 1.62
C ALA A 486 10.47 16.29 2.98
N SER A 487 11.15 15.32 3.59
CA SER A 487 10.77 14.76 4.89
C SER A 487 11.90 14.96 5.90
N THR A 488 11.54 15.35 7.11
CA THR A 488 12.46 15.46 8.25
C THR A 488 11.83 14.73 9.42
N ILE A 489 12.57 13.80 10.02
CA ILE A 489 12.16 13.09 11.23
C ILE A 489 13.26 13.33 12.26
N ASP A 490 12.87 13.75 13.46
CA ASP A 490 13.75 13.87 14.62
C ASP A 490 13.13 13.04 15.74
N ASN A 491 13.60 11.80 15.87
CA ASN A 491 13.13 10.90 16.91
C ASN A 491 13.49 11.39 18.33
N ASP A 492 14.60 12.10 18.54
CA ASP A 492 14.95 12.60 19.87
C ASP A 492 14.04 13.76 20.30
N ALA A 493 13.71 14.66 19.37
CA ALA A 493 12.77 15.77 19.60
C ALA A 493 11.30 15.32 19.53
N GLY A 494 11.02 14.16 18.93
CA GLY A 494 9.66 13.67 18.72
C GLY A 494 8.91 14.48 17.68
N THR A 495 9.56 14.94 16.61
CA THR A 495 8.93 15.72 15.55
C THR A 495 9.13 15.12 14.18
N ALA A 496 8.13 15.24 13.30
CA ALA A 496 8.26 14.95 11.87
C ALA A 496 7.63 16.07 11.05
N ASN A 497 8.27 16.48 9.96
CA ASN A 497 7.69 17.42 9.01
C ASN A 497 7.87 16.90 7.59
N ASP A 498 6.77 16.85 6.85
CA ASP A 498 6.75 16.42 5.46
C ASP A 498 6.20 17.53 4.58
N LYS A 499 6.86 17.78 3.46
CA LYS A 499 6.36 18.63 2.39
C LYS A 499 6.28 17.82 1.12
N ILE A 500 5.09 17.72 0.55
CA ILE A 500 4.82 16.96 -0.67
C ILE A 500 4.20 17.87 -1.72
N ASP A 501 4.92 18.12 -2.80
CA ASP A 501 4.44 18.89 -3.95
C ASP A 501 4.14 17.90 -5.11
N LEU A 502 2.85 17.61 -5.33
CA LEU A 502 2.39 16.72 -6.40
C LEU A 502 1.90 17.52 -7.61
N SER A 503 2.24 17.07 -8.82
CA SER A 503 1.74 17.66 -10.06
C SER A 503 1.35 16.60 -11.08
N LEU A 504 0.15 16.73 -11.64
CA LEU A 504 -0.43 15.86 -12.65
C LEU A 504 -0.60 16.61 -13.97
N GLN A 505 0.01 16.09 -15.02
CA GLN A 505 -0.21 16.50 -16.41
C GLN A 505 -0.83 15.33 -17.18
N ALA A 506 -2.08 15.50 -17.61
CA ALA A 506 -2.83 14.49 -18.36
C ALA A 506 -3.48 15.13 -19.60
N ASP A 507 -2.67 15.42 -20.61
CA ASP A 507 -3.11 16.14 -21.82
C ASP A 507 -4.21 15.38 -22.60
N SER A 508 -4.33 14.06 -22.43
CA SER A 508 -5.40 13.25 -23.02
C SER A 508 -6.79 13.47 -22.37
N ILE A 509 -6.83 13.83 -21.09
CA ILE A 509 -8.06 14.08 -20.32
C ILE A 509 -8.37 15.58 -20.30
N ALA A 510 -7.33 16.38 -20.12
CA ALA A 510 -7.39 17.80 -19.83
C ALA A 510 -6.30 18.55 -20.61
N PRO A 511 -6.47 18.75 -21.94
CA PRO A 511 -5.43 19.32 -22.79
C PRO A 511 -4.95 20.69 -22.29
N GLY A 512 -3.64 20.80 -22.06
CA GLY A 512 -3.00 22.04 -21.65
C GLY A 512 -3.25 22.43 -20.19
N MET A 513 -3.72 21.52 -19.34
CA MET A 513 -3.85 21.73 -17.89
C MET A 513 -2.84 20.89 -17.11
N THR A 514 -2.25 21.53 -16.09
CA THR A 514 -1.49 20.87 -15.03
C THR A 514 -2.19 21.14 -13.70
N PHE A 515 -2.47 20.08 -12.95
CA PHE A 515 -3.03 20.15 -11.61
C PHE A 515 -1.90 19.97 -10.61
N GLY A 516 -1.80 20.85 -9.62
CA GLY A 516 -0.85 20.75 -8.51
C GLY A 516 -1.59 20.57 -7.19
N LEU A 517 -0.99 19.82 -6.28
CA LEU A 517 -1.43 19.62 -4.91
C LEU A 517 -0.19 19.74 -4.03
N ASP A 518 -0.16 20.73 -3.15
CA ASP A 518 0.92 20.93 -2.19
C ASP A 518 0.40 20.54 -0.80
N LEU A 519 1.11 19.66 -0.12
CA LEU A 519 0.78 19.13 1.21
C LEU A 519 1.93 19.46 2.15
N ASP A 520 1.66 20.25 3.20
CA ASP A 520 2.62 20.52 4.27
C ASP A 520 2.10 19.85 5.56
N SER A 521 2.84 18.88 6.09
CA SER A 521 2.52 18.13 7.31
C SER A 521 3.54 18.43 8.39
N SER A 522 3.08 18.62 9.61
CA SER A 522 3.92 18.77 10.80
C SER A 522 3.32 17.96 11.94
N ILE A 523 4.11 17.09 12.55
CA ILE A 523 3.73 16.17 13.62
C ILE A 523 4.67 16.39 14.80
N GLU A 524 4.12 16.45 16.01
CA GLU A 524 4.84 16.60 17.27
C GLU A 524 4.28 15.62 18.31
N ILE A 525 5.16 14.81 18.90
CA ILE A 525 4.90 14.02 20.09
C ILE A 525 4.97 14.96 21.30
N THR A 526 3.95 14.92 22.15
CA THR A 526 3.74 15.87 23.23
C THR A 526 3.39 15.15 24.53
N GLU A 527 3.54 15.83 25.67
CA GLU A 527 3.04 15.28 26.96
C GLU A 527 1.50 15.32 27.06
N ASP A 528 0.86 16.23 26.32
CA ASP A 528 -0.59 16.45 26.32
C ASP A 528 -1.05 17.05 24.98
N ILE A 529 -2.13 16.49 24.44
CA ILE A 529 -2.76 16.99 23.22
C ILE A 529 -3.43 18.36 23.45
N GLY A 530 -3.66 18.76 24.71
CA GLY A 530 -4.29 20.04 25.03
C GLY A 530 -5.75 20.06 24.58
N LEU A 531 -6.45 18.95 24.85
CA LEU A 531 -7.83 18.75 24.42
C LEU A 531 -8.73 19.88 24.95
N PRO A 532 -9.46 20.57 24.08
CA PRO A 532 -10.46 21.53 24.54
C PRO A 532 -11.65 20.78 25.16
N ASP A 533 -12.07 21.19 26.37
CA ASP A 533 -13.11 20.49 27.15
C ASP A 533 -14.51 20.67 26.50
N PRO A 534 -15.09 19.63 25.86
CA PRO A 534 -16.39 19.73 25.21
C PRO A 534 -17.53 19.88 26.23
N SER A 535 -17.33 19.48 27.49
CA SER A 535 -18.36 19.49 28.54
C SER A 535 -18.71 20.90 29.03
N GLN A 536 -17.90 21.91 28.68
CA GLN A 536 -18.23 23.32 28.90
C GLN A 536 -19.28 23.85 27.90
N GLY A 537 -19.73 23.02 26.95
CA GLY A 537 -20.70 23.37 25.92
C GLY A 537 -22.17 23.15 26.32
N THR A 538 -23.02 23.15 25.30
CA THR A 538 -24.43 22.79 25.40
C THR A 538 -24.61 21.29 25.21
N ASN A 539 -25.14 20.60 26.23
CA ASN A 539 -25.51 19.19 26.15
C ASN A 539 -26.75 19.01 25.25
N LEU A 540 -26.54 18.52 24.03
CA LEU A 540 -27.61 18.30 23.07
C LEU A 540 -28.59 17.20 23.52
N ALA A 541 -28.15 16.20 24.27
CA ALA A 541 -28.99 15.10 24.71
C ALA A 541 -30.04 15.56 25.74
N GLU A 542 -29.70 16.53 26.58
CA GLU A 542 -30.59 17.07 27.62
C GLU A 542 -31.57 18.14 27.13
N LEU A 543 -31.36 18.72 25.95
CA LEU A 543 -32.29 19.70 25.38
C LEU A 543 -33.66 19.08 25.14
N SER A 544 -34.73 19.82 25.48
CA SER A 544 -36.07 19.46 25.04
C SER A 544 -36.23 19.61 23.52
N ASP A 545 -37.21 18.94 22.93
CA ASP A 545 -37.49 19.05 21.48
C ASP A 545 -37.68 20.51 21.03
N GLN A 546 -38.25 21.35 21.89
CA GLN A 546 -38.45 22.77 21.59
C GLN A 546 -37.14 23.56 21.59
N GLU A 547 -36.26 23.31 22.56
CA GLU A 547 -34.93 23.94 22.65
C GLU A 547 -34.03 23.49 21.51
N LEU A 548 -34.06 22.20 21.17
CA LEU A 548 -33.34 21.65 20.03
C LEU A 548 -33.81 22.26 18.71
N GLN A 549 -35.13 22.40 18.50
CA GLN A 549 -35.67 23.08 17.32
C GLN A 549 -35.23 24.56 17.24
N GLN A 550 -35.17 25.25 18.38
CA GLN A 550 -34.69 26.63 18.44
C GLN A 550 -33.22 26.74 18.05
N LEU A 551 -32.36 25.87 18.59
CA LEU A 551 -30.95 25.79 18.23
C LEU A 551 -30.76 25.52 16.73
N MET A 552 -31.51 24.57 16.16
CA MET A 552 -31.44 24.27 14.72
C MET A 552 -31.86 25.47 13.85
N MET A 553 -32.90 26.22 14.27
CA MET A 553 -33.30 27.45 13.56
C MET A 553 -32.24 28.56 13.66
N GLU A 554 -31.59 28.69 14.81
CA GLU A 554 -30.49 29.64 15.01
C GLU A 554 -29.30 29.29 14.09
N LEU A 555 -28.85 28.03 14.10
CA LEU A 555 -27.80 27.53 13.20
C LEU A 555 -28.15 27.80 11.72
N GLN A 556 -29.37 27.50 11.29
CA GLN A 556 -29.82 27.75 9.92
C GLN A 556 -29.83 29.24 9.56
N THR A 557 -30.23 30.09 10.51
CA THR A 557 -30.25 31.54 10.32
C THR A 557 -28.83 32.10 10.20
N ASN A 558 -27.92 31.65 11.05
CA ASN A 558 -26.52 32.06 11.03
C ASN A 558 -25.83 31.57 9.75
N ALA A 559 -26.06 30.32 9.33
CA ALA A 559 -25.59 29.79 8.05
C ALA A 559 -26.12 30.59 6.84
N SER A 560 -27.40 30.94 6.85
CA SER A 560 -27.99 31.78 5.80
C SER A 560 -27.37 33.18 5.75
N THR A 561 -27.09 33.76 6.93
CA THR A 561 -26.43 35.06 7.06
C THR A 561 -24.99 35.01 6.55
N PHE A 562 -24.24 33.99 6.92
CA PHE A 562 -22.89 33.73 6.45
C PHE A 562 -22.85 33.60 4.91
N MET A 563 -23.74 32.79 4.31
CA MET A 563 -23.83 32.64 2.85
C MET A 563 -24.21 33.95 2.13
N GLN A 564 -25.08 34.77 2.72
CA GLN A 564 -25.42 36.09 2.17
C GLN A 564 -24.24 37.05 2.22
N GLN A 565 -23.49 37.07 3.33
CA GLN A 565 -22.27 37.89 3.45
C GLN A 565 -21.21 37.45 2.45
N PHE A 566 -21.04 36.14 2.23
CA PHE A 566 -20.15 35.58 1.23
C PHE A 566 -20.54 36.00 -0.20
N MET A 567 -21.78 35.74 -0.62
CA MET A 567 -22.24 36.13 -1.96
C MET A 567 -22.25 37.65 -2.16
N GLY A 568 -22.52 38.43 -1.10
CA GLY A 568 -22.48 39.89 -1.12
C GLY A 568 -21.05 40.46 -1.20
N GLY A 569 -20.07 39.80 -0.58
CA GLY A 569 -18.65 40.18 -0.62
C GLY A 569 -18.03 39.98 -2.00
N PHE A 570 -18.35 38.87 -2.68
CA PHE A 570 -17.94 38.65 -4.06
C PHE A 570 -18.66 39.58 -5.06
N GLY A 571 -19.88 40.04 -4.76
CA GLY A 571 -20.61 40.96 -5.64
C GLY A 571 -20.12 42.41 -5.62
N ALA A 572 -19.35 42.82 -4.59
CA ALA A 572 -18.92 44.21 -4.40
C ALA A 572 -17.42 44.45 -4.66
N GLY A 573 -16.64 43.38 -4.86
CA GLY A 573 -15.18 43.43 -5.06
C GLY A 573 -14.69 43.18 -6.49
N PHE A 574 -15.58 43.00 -7.46
CA PHE A 574 -15.25 42.78 -8.88
C PHE A 574 -15.78 43.88 -9.78
#